data_AF-A0A821BZ01-F1
#
_entry.id   AF-A0A821BZ01-F1
#
_cell.length_a   1.000
_cell.length_b   1.000
_cell.length_c   1.000
_cell.angle_alpha   90.00
_cell.angle_beta   90.00
_cell.angle_gamma   90.00
#
_symmetry.space_group_name_H-M   'P 1'
#
loop_
_entity.id
_entity.type
_entity.pdbx_description
1 polymer ?
#
loop_
_entity_poly.entity_id
_entity_poly.type
_entity_poly.pdbx_seq_one_letter_code
_entity_poly.pdbx_strand_id
1 'polypeptide(L)'
;MFLNLLKSLIIQQQRVFRLQVKSLSSIQDAVNDSQDTGIVKRFSQDKGFGFITRNSNGDDIFVHFQSILGTGFKTLQAGQNVQFKVFQGMKGLEARVNFLELLCFCCYFVSFFILLDVLVNDQISNMNDNQTKASETLTNDRHIGIVRKYVKNRGFGFITRKSDGADLFVHSRSIRHAGLESLQEGMEVEFLAVQSNRGAEAKDLRIINRLDSIKITNNQKKELSDANINEQETGIVKQWNKERGFGFIRRKVNGTDLFVHVKSLKDGVQSLEIGQQIQFRIGKNEKGEEATDVYLTKNE
;
A
#
# COMPACT_ATOMS: atom_id res chain seq x y z
N MET A 1 -34.35 31.76 18.02
CA MET A 1 -34.64 31.31 16.63
C MET A 1 -33.59 30.34 16.07
N PHE A 2 -32.29 30.61 16.21
CA PHE A 2 -31.22 29.78 15.65
C PHE A 2 -31.21 28.30 16.08
N LEU A 3 -31.44 28.01 17.38
CA LEU A 3 -31.45 26.63 17.89
C LEU A 3 -32.55 25.75 17.30
N ASN A 4 -33.70 26.33 16.96
CA ASN A 4 -34.83 25.56 16.41
C ASN A 4 -34.58 25.20 14.93
N LEU A 5 -33.87 26.06 14.20
CA LEU A 5 -33.42 25.78 12.83
C LEU A 5 -32.38 24.66 12.81
N LEU A 6 -31.42 24.69 13.75
CA LEU A 6 -30.37 23.67 13.84
C LEU A 6 -30.93 22.31 14.25
N LYS A 7 -31.87 22.27 15.20
CA LYS A 7 -32.58 21.04 15.59
C LYS A 7 -33.36 20.45 14.42
N SER A 8 -34.07 21.29 13.66
CA SER A 8 -34.79 20.84 12.47
C SER A 8 -33.83 20.28 11.41
N LEU A 9 -32.69 20.92 11.18
CA LEU A 9 -31.69 20.46 10.23
C LEU A 9 -31.05 19.12 10.62
N ILE A 10 -30.76 18.92 11.91
CA ILE A 10 -30.23 17.66 12.43
C ILE A 10 -31.26 16.53 12.32
N ILE A 11 -32.53 16.82 12.64
CA ILE A 11 -33.63 15.83 12.51
C ILE A 11 -33.86 15.46 11.04
N GLN A 12 -33.74 16.41 10.11
CA GLN A 12 -33.83 16.16 8.67
C GLN A 12 -32.66 15.28 8.18
N GLN A 13 -31.42 15.57 8.59
CA GLN A 13 -30.25 14.77 8.26
C GLN A 13 -30.33 13.34 8.84
N GLN A 14 -30.85 13.18 10.07
CA GLN A 14 -31.09 11.86 10.67
C GLN A 14 -32.20 11.07 9.97
N ARG A 15 -33.19 11.75 9.37
CA ARG A 15 -34.29 11.12 8.62
C ARG A 15 -33.83 10.59 7.27
N VAL A 16 -32.98 11.34 6.56
CA VAL A 16 -32.35 10.90 5.31
C VAL A 16 -31.43 9.70 5.56
N PHE A 17 -30.65 9.73 6.64
CA PHE A 17 -29.80 8.60 7.04
C PHE A 17 -30.61 7.34 7.38
N ARG A 18 -31.73 7.47 8.13
CA ARG A 18 -32.64 6.34 8.41
C ARG A 18 -33.27 5.75 7.16
N LEU A 19 -33.50 6.55 6.11
CA LEU A 19 -34.08 6.06 4.85
C LEU A 19 -33.05 5.32 3.99
N GLN A 20 -31.79 5.77 3.96
CA GLN A 20 -30.70 5.09 3.26
C GLN A 20 -30.29 3.77 3.94
N VAL A 21 -30.29 3.72 5.28
CA VAL A 21 -30.02 2.49 6.03
C VAL A 21 -31.16 1.47 5.88
N LYS A 22 -32.41 1.90 5.77
CA LYS A 22 -33.56 1.01 5.52
C LYS A 22 -33.54 0.40 4.11
N SER A 23 -33.08 1.14 3.10
CA SER A 23 -32.93 0.57 1.75
C SER A 23 -31.80 -0.46 1.68
N LEU A 24 -30.78 -0.33 2.54
CA LEU A 24 -29.72 -1.32 2.71
C LEU A 24 -30.20 -2.56 3.48
N SER A 25 -31.07 -2.42 4.48
CA SER A 25 -31.67 -3.60 5.15
C SER A 25 -32.59 -4.38 4.21
N SER A 26 -33.31 -3.72 3.30
CA SER A 26 -34.17 -4.42 2.32
C SER A 26 -33.38 -5.15 1.22
N ILE A 27 -32.11 -4.80 1.01
CA ILE A 27 -31.20 -5.56 0.13
C ILE A 27 -30.63 -6.79 0.87
N GLN A 28 -30.60 -6.76 2.21
CA GLN A 28 -30.11 -7.86 3.04
C GLN A 28 -31.03 -9.09 3.04
N ASP A 29 -32.33 -8.91 2.77
CA ASP A 29 -33.32 -9.99 2.81
C ASP A 29 -33.39 -10.83 1.51
N ALA A 30 -32.73 -10.40 0.42
CA ALA A 30 -32.77 -11.09 -0.88
C ALA A 30 -31.58 -12.04 -1.15
N VAL A 31 -30.60 -12.13 -0.24
CA VAL A 31 -29.47 -13.07 -0.35
C VAL A 31 -29.46 -13.97 0.88
N ASN A 32 -30.50 -14.79 1.00
CA ASN A 32 -30.55 -15.87 1.96
C ASN A 32 -29.66 -17.03 1.46
N ASP A 33 -28.35 -16.86 1.61
CA ASP A 33 -27.37 -17.93 1.40
C ASP A 33 -26.51 -18.04 2.66
N SER A 34 -27.05 -18.79 3.63
CA SER A 34 -26.43 -19.30 4.87
C SER A 34 -25.01 -18.79 5.20
N GLN A 35 -24.92 -17.51 5.57
CA GLN A 35 -23.68 -16.93 6.09
C GLN A 35 -23.58 -17.25 7.58
N ASP A 36 -22.45 -17.81 7.97
CA ASP A 36 -22.13 -18.15 9.36
C ASP A 36 -21.05 -17.22 9.92
N THR A 37 -20.97 -17.14 11.26
CA THR A 37 -19.97 -16.34 11.97
C THR A 37 -19.09 -17.22 12.84
N GLY A 38 -17.85 -16.79 13.08
CA GLY A 38 -16.94 -17.53 13.93
C GLY A 38 -15.65 -16.78 14.24
N ILE A 39 -14.83 -17.40 15.08
CA ILE A 39 -13.54 -16.88 15.55
C ILE A 39 -12.42 -17.71 14.95
N VAL A 40 -11.41 -17.05 14.37
CA VAL A 40 -10.22 -17.73 13.83
C VAL A 40 -9.44 -18.36 14.97
N LYS A 41 -9.38 -19.69 15.03
CA LYS A 41 -8.66 -20.43 16.07
C LYS A 41 -7.15 -20.41 15.81
N ARG A 42 -6.76 -20.67 14.56
CA ARG A 42 -5.36 -20.64 14.11
C ARG A 42 -5.29 -20.47 12.60
N PHE A 43 -4.31 -19.73 12.11
CA PHE A 43 -4.03 -19.63 10.69
C PHE A 43 -2.51 -19.53 10.49
N SER A 44 -1.95 -20.44 9.70
CA SER A 44 -0.54 -20.41 9.36
C SER A 44 -0.37 -19.79 7.99
N GLN A 45 0.23 -18.60 7.95
CA GLN A 45 0.49 -17.89 6.71
C GLN A 45 1.46 -18.67 5.81
N ASP A 46 2.48 -19.29 6.40
CA ASP A 46 3.49 -20.06 5.65
C ASP A 46 2.90 -21.32 5.02
N LYS A 47 1.95 -21.97 5.70
CA LYS A 47 1.27 -23.16 5.19
C LYS A 47 0.01 -22.85 4.37
N GLY A 48 -0.50 -21.62 4.43
CA GLY A 48 -1.66 -21.17 3.67
C GLY A 48 -3.00 -21.74 4.15
N PHE A 49 -3.11 -22.24 5.38
CA PHE A 49 -4.38 -22.77 5.90
C PHE A 49 -4.56 -22.53 7.40
N GLY A 50 -5.81 -22.63 7.84
CA GLY A 50 -6.22 -22.45 9.23
C GLY A 50 -7.55 -23.08 9.57
N PHE A 51 -8.04 -22.77 10.76
CA PHE A 51 -9.31 -23.24 11.31
C PHE A 51 -10.06 -22.08 11.95
N ILE A 52 -11.37 -22.07 11.75
CA ILE A 52 -12.31 -21.10 12.32
C ILE A 52 -13.29 -21.88 13.19
N THR A 53 -13.44 -21.49 14.45
CA THR A 53 -14.45 -22.04 15.34
C THR A 53 -15.76 -21.29 15.12
N ARG A 54 -16.81 -22.03 14.77
CA ARG A 54 -18.12 -21.49 14.44
C ARG A 54 -18.87 -21.06 15.71
N ASN A 55 -19.53 -19.91 15.67
CA ASN A 55 -20.28 -19.40 16.83
C ASN A 55 -21.58 -20.18 17.08
N SER A 56 -22.16 -20.80 16.05
CA SER A 56 -23.46 -21.49 16.14
C SER A 56 -23.37 -22.86 16.83
N ASN A 57 -22.35 -23.68 16.51
CA ASN A 57 -22.24 -25.05 17.01
C ASN A 57 -20.87 -25.39 17.64
N GLY A 58 -19.90 -24.47 17.61
CA GLY A 58 -18.56 -24.70 18.16
C GLY A 58 -17.64 -25.59 17.32
N ASP A 59 -18.07 -26.02 16.12
CA ASP A 59 -17.24 -26.85 15.26
C ASP A 59 -16.08 -26.06 14.65
N ASP A 60 -14.94 -26.72 14.51
CA ASP A 60 -13.77 -26.18 13.82
C ASP A 60 -13.88 -26.45 12.31
N ILE A 61 -13.94 -25.37 11.54
CA ILE A 61 -14.09 -25.40 10.09
C ILE A 61 -12.77 -25.05 9.45
N PHE A 62 -12.36 -25.85 8.47
CA PHE A 62 -11.12 -25.64 7.73
C PHE A 62 -11.24 -24.42 6.80
N VAL A 63 -10.19 -23.60 6.72
CA VAL A 63 -10.10 -22.49 5.79
C VAL A 63 -8.76 -22.51 5.05
N HIS A 64 -8.81 -22.42 3.73
CA HIS A 64 -7.64 -22.29 2.87
C HIS A 64 -7.43 -20.83 2.45
N PHE A 65 -6.18 -20.40 2.20
CA PHE A 65 -5.86 -19.02 1.81
C PHE A 65 -6.60 -18.58 0.54
N GLN A 66 -6.86 -19.50 -0.39
CA GLN A 66 -7.61 -19.21 -1.62
C GLN A 66 -9.08 -18.86 -1.35
N SER A 67 -9.65 -19.43 -0.29
CA SER A 67 -11.05 -19.31 0.11
C SER A 67 -11.32 -18.03 0.91
N ILE A 68 -10.27 -17.28 1.24
CA ILE A 68 -10.37 -15.93 1.80
C ILE A 68 -10.59 -14.93 0.65
N LEU A 69 -11.72 -14.23 0.65
CA LEU A 69 -12.06 -13.22 -0.35
C LEU A 69 -11.64 -11.83 0.14
N GLY A 70 -10.76 -11.17 -0.61
CA GLY A 70 -10.22 -9.84 -0.31
C GLY A 70 -9.07 -9.49 -1.26
N THR A 71 -8.76 -8.21 -1.40
CA THR A 71 -7.62 -7.71 -2.18
C THR A 71 -6.38 -7.60 -1.27
N GLY A 72 -5.22 -8.10 -1.72
CA GLY A 72 -3.96 -8.07 -0.96
C GLY A 72 -3.61 -9.36 -0.21
N PHE A 73 -2.83 -9.26 0.88
CA PHE A 73 -2.35 -10.42 1.64
C PHE A 73 -3.49 -11.07 2.44
N LYS A 74 -3.89 -12.28 2.03
CA LYS A 74 -4.99 -13.06 2.59
C LYS A 74 -4.57 -13.78 3.88
N THR A 75 -4.44 -13.01 4.96
CA THR A 75 -4.05 -13.53 6.28
C THR A 75 -5.16 -13.35 7.30
N LEU A 76 -5.38 -14.36 8.14
CA LEU A 76 -6.27 -14.29 9.28
C LEU A 76 -5.45 -14.26 10.57
N GLN A 77 -5.87 -13.45 11.54
CA GLN A 77 -5.25 -13.41 12.87
C GLN A 77 -6.00 -14.34 13.82
N ALA A 78 -5.29 -15.07 14.68
CA ALA A 78 -5.94 -15.85 15.73
C ALA A 78 -6.75 -14.93 16.65
N GLY A 79 -7.97 -15.32 17.00
CA GLY A 79 -8.92 -14.51 17.77
C GLY A 79 -9.77 -13.54 16.93
N GLN A 80 -9.54 -13.43 15.63
CA GLN A 80 -10.30 -12.53 14.75
C GLN A 80 -11.73 -13.06 14.50
N ASN A 81 -12.73 -12.18 14.61
CA ASN A 81 -14.10 -12.48 14.19
C ASN A 81 -14.24 -12.39 12.67
N VAL A 82 -14.85 -13.40 12.06
CA VAL A 82 -15.03 -13.51 10.61
C VAL A 82 -16.42 -13.99 10.25
N GLN A 83 -16.91 -13.53 9.09
CA GLN A 83 -18.11 -14.05 8.44
C GLN A 83 -17.70 -14.92 7.26
N PHE A 84 -18.31 -16.10 7.14
CA PHE A 84 -17.96 -17.07 6.11
C PHE A 84 -19.16 -17.91 5.70
N LYS A 85 -19.09 -18.47 4.49
CA LYS A 85 -20.02 -19.47 4.01
C LYS A 85 -19.37 -20.84 4.08
N VAL A 86 -20.12 -21.85 4.50
CA VAL A 86 -19.61 -23.21 4.66
C VAL A 86 -20.01 -24.04 3.45
N PHE A 87 -19.03 -24.72 2.86
CA PHE A 87 -19.19 -25.57 1.70
C PHE A 87 -18.66 -26.97 2.00
N GLN A 88 -19.26 -27.99 1.39
CA GLN A 88 -18.76 -29.36 1.46
C GLN A 88 -17.59 -29.51 0.45
N GLY A 89 -16.36 -29.50 0.95
CA GLY A 89 -15.16 -29.71 0.13
C GLY A 89 -14.71 -31.17 0.11
N MET A 90 -13.72 -31.48 -0.75
CA MET A 90 -13.15 -32.84 -0.88
C MET A 90 -12.53 -33.40 0.42
N LYS A 91 -12.18 -32.53 1.37
CA LYS A 91 -11.54 -32.88 2.65
C LYS A 91 -12.44 -32.66 3.87
N GLY A 92 -13.74 -32.40 3.67
CA GLY A 92 -14.70 -32.05 4.72
C GLY A 92 -15.24 -30.62 4.59
N LEU A 93 -15.81 -30.09 5.67
CA LEU A 93 -16.41 -28.75 5.70
C LEU A 93 -15.32 -27.67 5.53
N GLU A 94 -15.48 -26.82 4.52
CA GLU A 94 -14.58 -25.72 4.20
C GLU A 94 -15.30 -24.36 4.31
N ALA A 95 -14.63 -23.37 4.89
CA ALA A 95 -15.12 -22.01 4.99
C ALA A 95 -14.58 -21.13 3.85
N ARG A 96 -15.49 -20.45 3.15
CA ARG A 96 -15.18 -19.33 2.28
C ARG A 96 -15.44 -18.02 3.02
N VAL A 97 -14.37 -17.33 3.39
CA VAL A 97 -14.43 -16.12 4.22
C VAL A 97 -14.69 -14.91 3.34
N ASN A 98 -15.79 -14.21 3.60
CA ASN A 98 -16.02 -12.89 3.03
C ASN A 98 -15.43 -11.89 4.02
N PHE A 99 -14.42 -11.13 3.60
CA PHE A 99 -14.15 -9.87 4.29
C PHE A 99 -15.35 -8.96 4.00
N LEU A 100 -16.33 -8.94 4.89
CA LEU A 100 -17.12 -7.74 5.03
C LEU A 100 -16.09 -6.68 5.46
N GLU A 101 -15.82 -5.71 4.60
CA GLU A 101 -15.46 -4.38 5.07
C GLU A 101 -16.64 -3.90 5.91
N LEU A 102 -16.76 -4.42 7.13
CA LEU A 102 -17.47 -3.79 8.21
C LEU A 102 -16.72 -2.48 8.39
N LEU A 103 -17.22 -1.46 7.69
CA LEU A 103 -17.05 -0.06 8.03
C LEU A 103 -16.99 -0.02 9.54
N CYS A 104 -15.78 0.21 10.03
CA CYS A 104 -15.46 0.10 11.43
C CYS A 104 -16.47 0.98 12.17
N PHE A 105 -17.35 0.35 12.97
CA PHE A 105 -18.31 1.07 13.81
C PHE A 105 -17.60 2.04 14.78
N CYS A 106 -16.27 1.98 14.87
CA CYS A 106 -15.43 2.98 15.54
C CYS A 106 -15.51 4.38 14.88
N CYS A 107 -15.72 4.50 13.57
CA CYS A 107 -15.73 5.81 12.91
C CYS A 107 -17.03 6.61 13.13
N TYR A 108 -18.15 5.93 13.40
CA TYR A 108 -19.45 6.56 13.66
C TYR A 108 -19.70 6.91 15.14
N PHE A 109 -19.04 6.20 16.06
CA PHE A 109 -19.17 6.49 17.50
C PHE A 109 -18.37 7.74 17.91
N VAL A 110 -17.21 7.97 17.29
CA VAL A 110 -16.35 9.14 17.58
C VAL A 110 -17.01 10.45 17.12
N SER A 111 -17.81 10.42 16.06
CA SER A 111 -18.52 11.59 15.53
C SER A 111 -19.80 11.95 16.31
N PHE A 112 -20.38 11.01 17.07
CA PHE A 112 -21.53 11.28 17.95
C PHE A 112 -21.11 11.74 19.36
N PHE A 113 -19.95 11.29 19.87
CA PHE A 113 -19.41 11.73 21.15
C PHE A 113 -18.80 13.14 21.11
N ILE A 114 -18.09 13.51 20.03
CA ILE A 114 -17.53 14.86 19.89
C ILE A 114 -18.62 15.95 19.88
N LEU A 115 -19.84 15.63 19.43
CA LEU A 115 -20.95 16.59 19.43
C LEU A 115 -21.61 16.75 20.82
N LEU A 116 -21.41 15.79 21.73
CA LEU A 116 -21.93 15.84 23.10
C LEU A 116 -20.95 16.52 24.08
N ASP A 117 -19.63 16.38 23.84
CA ASP A 117 -18.58 17.02 24.65
C ASP A 117 -18.56 18.56 24.52
N VAL A 118 -19.03 19.11 23.39
CA VAL A 118 -19.10 20.57 23.15
C VAL A 118 -20.16 21.27 24.00
N LEU A 119 -21.12 20.55 24.59
CA LEU A 119 -22.23 21.14 25.35
C LEU A 119 -22.07 21.10 26.88
N VAL A 120 -21.03 20.46 27.43
CA VAL A 120 -20.91 20.24 28.89
C VAL A 120 -19.74 20.98 29.55
N ASN A 121 -18.70 21.39 28.81
CA ASN A 121 -17.44 21.84 29.43
C ASN A 121 -17.23 23.37 29.52
N ASP A 122 -18.24 24.15 29.91
CA ASP A 122 -18.11 25.62 30.05
C ASP A 122 -17.85 26.11 31.49
N GLN A 123 -17.45 25.28 32.47
CA GLN A 123 -17.30 25.72 33.88
C GLN A 123 -16.05 25.22 34.63
N ILE A 124 -14.93 24.92 33.96
CA ILE A 124 -13.65 24.70 34.68
C ILE A 124 -12.52 25.48 33.99
N SER A 125 -12.65 26.80 33.99
CA SER A 125 -11.49 27.70 33.93
C SER A 125 -11.27 28.24 35.34
N ASN A 126 -10.15 27.86 35.97
CA ASN A 126 -9.32 28.69 36.85
C ASN A 126 -8.35 27.85 37.69
N MET A 127 -7.09 28.30 37.71
CA MET A 127 -5.99 27.95 38.63
C MET A 127 -5.22 26.64 38.37
N ASN A 128 -4.12 26.71 37.61
CA ASN A 128 -2.77 26.82 38.19
C ASN A 128 -1.69 26.85 37.10
N ASP A 129 -0.86 27.89 37.20
CA ASP A 129 0.39 28.08 36.47
C ASP A 129 1.44 26.99 36.79
N ASN A 130 2.35 26.82 35.82
CA ASN A 130 3.66 26.17 35.90
C ASN A 130 3.70 24.65 36.13
N GLN A 131 3.76 23.88 35.03
CA GLN A 131 4.89 22.99 34.73
C GLN A 131 4.76 22.34 33.33
N THR A 132 5.71 22.70 32.46
CA THR A 132 6.42 21.85 31.49
C THR A 132 5.73 20.58 30.94
N LYS A 133 5.35 20.60 29.65
CA LYS A 133 5.84 19.73 28.55
C LYS A 133 4.81 19.57 27.43
N ALA A 134 5.29 19.82 26.21
CA ALA A 134 4.82 19.29 24.93
C ALA A 134 3.30 19.28 24.69
N SER A 135 2.77 20.42 24.26
CA SER A 135 1.46 20.49 23.61
C SER A 135 1.61 19.94 22.18
N GLU A 136 1.06 18.74 21.97
CA GLU A 136 0.94 18.07 20.69
C GLU A 136 0.20 18.97 19.69
N THR A 137 0.95 19.56 18.77
CA THR A 137 0.37 20.19 17.59
C THR A 137 0.24 19.10 16.53
N LEU A 138 -0.94 18.45 16.45
CA LEU A 138 -1.34 17.71 15.26
C LEU A 138 -1.66 18.74 14.16
N THR A 139 -0.64 19.36 13.57
CA THR A 139 -0.86 20.02 12.28
C THR A 139 -1.00 18.91 11.25
N ASN A 140 -2.06 18.96 10.42
CA ASN A 140 -2.20 18.07 9.25
C ASN A 140 -1.16 18.40 8.16
N ASP A 141 -0.03 18.99 8.55
CA ASP A 141 1.00 19.44 7.64
C ASP A 141 1.74 18.23 7.10
N ARG A 142 1.66 18.08 5.79
CA ARG A 142 2.38 17.04 5.11
C ARG A 142 3.83 17.47 4.98
N HIS A 143 4.72 16.56 5.32
CA HIS A 143 6.15 16.74 5.22
C HIS A 143 6.70 16.00 4.02
N ILE A 144 7.80 16.54 3.48
CA ILE A 144 8.57 15.91 2.43
C ILE A 144 9.80 15.24 3.05
N GLY A 145 10.15 14.05 2.58
CA GLY A 145 11.35 13.35 3.02
C GLY A 145 11.89 12.37 1.99
N ILE A 146 13.08 11.87 2.29
CA ILE A 146 13.80 10.90 1.45
C ILE A 146 13.83 9.57 2.19
N VAL A 147 13.50 8.49 1.48
CA VAL A 147 13.60 7.13 2.03
C VAL A 147 15.07 6.83 2.29
N ARG A 148 15.44 6.67 3.55
CA ARG A 148 16.82 6.35 3.96
C ARG A 148 17.10 4.86 3.88
N LYS A 149 16.13 4.04 4.31
CA LYS A 149 16.25 2.58 4.32
C LYS A 149 14.88 1.93 4.33
N TYR A 150 14.68 0.88 3.55
CA TYR A 150 13.50 0.03 3.67
C TYR A 150 13.84 -1.44 3.50
N VAL A 151 13.37 -2.27 4.44
CA VAL A 151 13.70 -3.70 4.50
C VAL A 151 12.42 -4.49 4.24
N LYS A 152 12.18 -4.86 2.97
CA LYS A 152 10.92 -5.47 2.49
C LYS A 152 10.51 -6.73 3.28
N ASN A 153 11.46 -7.61 3.59
CA ASN A 153 11.21 -8.83 4.36
C ASN A 153 10.87 -8.57 5.84
N ARG A 154 11.31 -7.45 6.41
CA ARG A 154 10.95 -7.04 7.77
C ARG A 154 9.74 -6.10 7.82
N GLY A 155 9.33 -5.56 6.68
CA GLY A 155 8.14 -4.73 6.55
C GLY A 155 8.25 -3.36 7.22
N PHE A 156 9.46 -2.84 7.44
CA PHE A 156 9.68 -1.50 7.99
C PHE A 156 10.91 -0.81 7.41
N GLY A 157 10.98 0.50 7.61
CA GLY A 157 12.08 1.35 7.17
C GLY A 157 12.11 2.69 7.89
N PHE A 158 12.92 3.61 7.35
CA PHE A 158 13.09 4.97 7.84
C PHE A 158 13.08 5.98 6.70
N ILE A 159 12.43 7.12 6.93
CA ILE A 159 12.37 8.29 6.04
C ILE A 159 12.98 9.47 6.77
N THR A 160 13.94 10.14 6.14
CA THR A 160 14.54 11.36 6.66
C THR A 160 13.73 12.56 6.17
N ARG A 161 13.14 13.31 7.11
CA ARG A 161 12.37 14.52 6.80
C ARG A 161 13.30 15.64 6.32
N LYS A 162 12.94 16.32 5.23
CA LYS A 162 13.78 17.39 4.64
C LYS A 162 13.83 18.66 5.49
N SER A 163 12.79 18.95 6.29
CA SER A 163 12.72 20.21 7.04
C SER A 163 13.75 20.31 8.16
N ASP A 164 14.02 19.22 8.85
CA ASP A 164 14.85 19.18 10.06
C ASP A 164 15.82 17.99 10.12
N GLY A 165 15.80 17.11 9.11
CA GLY A 165 16.65 15.92 9.07
C GLY A 165 16.24 14.81 10.04
N ALA A 166 15.06 14.90 10.68
CA ALA A 166 14.61 13.87 11.59
C ALA A 166 14.32 12.56 10.85
N ASP A 167 14.74 11.43 11.44
CA ASP A 167 14.42 10.10 10.92
C ASP A 167 13.08 9.62 11.49
N LEU A 168 12.12 9.38 10.61
CA LEU A 168 10.80 8.85 10.95
C LEU A 168 10.70 7.39 10.57
N PHE A 169 10.13 6.60 11.48
CA PHE A 169 9.81 5.20 11.21
C PHE A 169 8.70 5.09 10.17
N VAL A 170 8.81 4.14 9.24
CA VAL A 170 7.75 3.81 8.29
C VAL A 170 7.45 2.32 8.31
N HIS A 171 6.17 1.98 8.39
CA HIS A 171 5.69 0.61 8.32
C HIS A 171 5.16 0.24 6.93
N SER A 172 5.26 -1.04 6.57
CA SER A 172 4.75 -1.60 5.31
C SER A 172 3.26 -1.33 5.08
N ARG A 173 2.47 -1.14 6.14
CA ARG A 173 1.05 -0.76 6.04
C ARG A 173 0.89 0.62 5.40
N SER A 174 1.65 1.62 5.86
CA SER A 174 1.63 2.98 5.29
C SER A 174 2.05 2.98 3.82
N ILE A 175 3.03 2.13 3.45
CA ILE A 175 3.52 1.97 2.08
C ILE A 175 2.46 1.34 1.17
N ARG A 176 1.79 0.29 1.65
CA ARG A 176 0.69 -0.36 0.92
C ARG A 176 -0.50 0.56 0.72
N HIS A 177 -0.82 1.40 1.71
CA HIS A 177 -1.89 2.39 1.58
C HIS A 177 -1.57 3.47 0.53
N ALA A 178 -0.29 3.77 0.32
CA ALA A 178 0.18 4.61 -0.80
C ALA A 178 0.08 3.91 -2.17
N GLY A 179 -0.38 2.65 -2.22
CA GLY A 179 -0.45 1.85 -3.44
C GLY A 179 0.89 1.25 -3.88
N LEU A 180 1.91 1.30 -3.01
CA LEU A 180 3.26 0.82 -3.26
C LEU A 180 3.51 -0.57 -2.65
N GLU A 181 4.31 -1.37 -3.33
CA GLU A 181 4.75 -2.68 -2.80
C GLU A 181 6.00 -2.55 -1.92
N SER A 182 6.86 -1.57 -2.21
CA SER A 182 8.11 -1.32 -1.49
C SER A 182 8.59 0.11 -1.72
N LEU A 183 9.37 0.63 -0.79
CA LEU A 183 10.12 1.87 -0.97
C LEU A 183 11.55 1.56 -1.43
N GLN A 184 12.09 2.41 -2.30
CA GLN A 184 13.49 2.38 -2.70
C GLN A 184 14.26 3.44 -1.92
N GLU A 185 15.50 3.13 -1.51
CA GLU A 185 16.38 4.12 -0.90
C GLU A 185 16.64 5.28 -1.87
N GLY A 186 16.57 6.52 -1.37
CA GLY A 186 16.66 7.73 -2.18
C GLY A 186 15.34 8.22 -2.76
N MET A 187 14.24 7.46 -2.65
CA MET A 187 12.92 7.89 -3.13
C MET A 187 12.39 9.08 -2.32
N GLU A 188 11.84 10.07 -3.01
CA GLU A 188 11.21 11.23 -2.38
C GLU A 188 9.71 11.00 -2.18
N VAL A 189 9.25 11.21 -0.95
CA VAL A 189 7.88 10.93 -0.53
C VAL A 189 7.33 12.05 0.34
N GLU A 190 6.02 12.24 0.24
CA GLU A 190 5.23 13.11 1.08
C GLU A 190 4.49 12.28 2.14
N PHE A 191 4.44 12.71 3.39
CA PHE A 191 3.83 11.97 4.49
C PHE A 191 3.33 12.87 5.62
N LEU A 192 2.49 12.32 6.49
CA LEU A 192 2.12 12.92 7.77
C LEU A 192 3.06 12.40 8.87
N ALA A 193 3.67 13.31 9.62
CA ALA A 193 4.47 12.95 10.79
C ALA A 193 3.55 12.79 12.00
N VAL A 194 3.56 11.62 12.63
CA VAL A 194 2.75 11.32 13.80
C VAL A 194 3.64 10.83 14.93
N GLN A 195 3.50 11.40 16.12
CA GLN A 195 4.21 10.89 17.29
C GLN A 195 3.53 9.62 17.80
N SER A 196 4.30 8.58 18.03
CA SER A 196 3.82 7.32 18.62
C SER A 196 4.60 6.99 19.89
N ASN A 197 4.15 5.96 20.61
CA ASN A 197 4.89 5.39 21.74
C ASN A 197 6.26 4.80 21.37
N ARG A 198 6.56 4.66 20.08
CA ARG A 198 7.85 4.16 19.54
C ARG A 198 8.66 5.24 18.83
N GLY A 199 8.26 6.51 18.98
CA GLY A 199 8.89 7.65 18.32
C GLY A 199 8.10 8.17 17.12
N ALA A 200 8.71 9.05 16.35
CA ALA A 200 8.10 9.69 15.19
C ALA A 200 7.86 8.69 14.05
N GLU A 201 6.64 8.63 13.54
CA GLU A 201 6.19 7.71 12.50
C GLU A 201 5.65 8.49 11.28
N ALA A 202 5.96 8.01 10.07
CA ALA A 202 5.41 8.51 8.83
C ALA A 202 4.13 7.72 8.43
N LYS A 203 3.01 8.44 8.27
CA LYS A 203 1.72 7.91 7.83
C LYS A 203 1.24 8.62 6.55
N ASP A 204 0.23 8.05 5.89
CA ASP A 204 -0.37 8.57 4.63
C ASP A 204 0.68 8.99 3.57
N LEU A 205 1.52 8.02 3.19
CA LEU A 205 2.58 8.23 2.21
C LEU A 205 2.01 8.51 0.83
N ARG A 206 2.60 9.46 0.11
CA ARG A 206 2.36 9.72 -1.31
C ARG A 206 3.69 9.94 -2.02
N ILE A 207 3.78 9.52 -3.27
CA ILE A 207 4.97 9.78 -4.08
C ILE A 207 4.91 11.21 -4.59
N ILE A 208 5.99 11.95 -4.43
CA ILE A 208 6.16 13.24 -5.07
C ILE A 208 6.70 12.95 -6.47
N ASN A 209 5.77 12.90 -7.42
CA ASN A 209 6.05 12.54 -8.80
C ASN A 209 7.12 13.45 -9.40
N ARG A 210 8.08 12.85 -10.10
CA ARG A 210 8.47 13.38 -11.40
C ARG A 210 8.18 12.31 -12.44
N LEU A 211 6.88 12.12 -12.69
CA LEU A 211 6.28 11.14 -13.62
C LEU A 211 6.74 9.69 -13.40
N ASP A 212 6.03 8.90 -12.58
CA ASP A 212 5.83 7.44 -12.78
C ASP A 212 4.96 6.83 -11.67
N SER A 213 3.74 7.37 -11.48
CA SER A 213 2.73 6.76 -10.61
C SER A 213 1.38 6.57 -11.31
N ILE A 214 1.36 6.45 -12.64
CA ILE A 214 0.16 6.00 -13.35
C ILE A 214 0.25 4.48 -13.44
N LYS A 215 -0.54 3.78 -12.62
CA LYS A 215 -0.93 2.40 -12.91
C LYS A 215 -1.76 2.43 -14.20
N ILE A 216 -1.11 2.31 -15.36
CA ILE A 216 -1.83 2.01 -16.60
C ILE A 216 -2.31 0.57 -16.47
N THR A 217 -3.60 0.43 -16.20
CA THR A 217 -4.33 -0.83 -16.19
C THR A 217 -4.11 -1.56 -17.51
N ASN A 218 -3.90 -2.88 -17.42
CA ASN A 218 -3.59 -3.82 -18.51
C ASN A 218 -4.55 -3.83 -19.73
N ASN A 219 -5.57 -2.96 -19.78
CA ASN A 219 -6.54 -2.87 -20.89
C ASN A 219 -6.15 -1.89 -22.00
N GLN A 220 -5.04 -1.15 -21.89
CA GLN A 220 -4.49 -0.33 -22.99
C GLN A 220 -3.17 -0.88 -23.56
N LYS A 221 -2.86 -2.17 -23.34
CA LYS A 221 -1.64 -2.80 -23.84
C LYS A 221 -1.74 -3.34 -25.27
N LYS A 222 -2.85 -3.09 -25.99
CA LYS A 222 -3.08 -3.68 -27.33
C LYS A 222 -3.00 -2.70 -28.50
N GLU A 223 -3.01 -1.38 -28.27
CA GLU A 223 -3.00 -0.39 -29.36
C GLU A 223 -1.83 0.62 -29.31
N LEU A 224 -0.95 0.55 -28.30
CA LEU A 224 0.22 1.43 -28.14
C LEU A 224 1.58 0.70 -28.22
N SER A 225 1.61 -0.62 -28.48
CA SER A 225 2.85 -1.40 -28.57
C SER A 225 3.66 -1.15 -29.84
N ASP A 226 3.11 -0.43 -30.81
CA ASP A 226 3.69 -0.36 -32.15
C ASP A 226 4.24 1.03 -32.50
N ALA A 227 4.28 1.98 -31.54
CA ALA A 227 4.66 3.37 -31.85
C ALA A 227 5.79 3.99 -31.01
N ASN A 228 6.38 3.30 -30.02
CA ASN A 228 7.47 3.88 -29.19
C ASN A 228 8.77 3.05 -29.19
N ILE A 229 9.30 2.76 -30.39
CA ILE A 229 10.60 2.07 -30.62
C ILE A 229 11.80 3.05 -30.62
N ASN A 230 11.56 4.35 -30.37
CA ASN A 230 12.56 5.40 -30.65
C ASN A 230 13.13 6.13 -29.43
N GLU A 231 12.75 5.81 -28.19
CA GLU A 231 13.37 6.43 -27.01
C GLU A 231 14.63 5.66 -26.60
N GLN A 232 15.79 6.29 -26.79
CA GLN A 232 17.06 5.80 -26.27
C GLN A 232 17.14 6.07 -24.77
N GLU A 233 17.44 5.04 -23.98
CA GLU A 233 17.73 5.13 -22.57
C GLU A 233 19.23 5.28 -22.29
N THR A 234 19.56 5.74 -21.07
CA THR A 234 20.94 5.84 -20.60
C THR A 234 21.16 4.96 -19.37
N GLY A 235 22.41 4.53 -19.17
CA GLY A 235 22.77 3.68 -18.04
C GLY A 235 24.26 3.56 -17.82
N ILE A 236 24.62 2.83 -16.77
CA ILE A 236 26.01 2.55 -16.41
C ILE A 236 26.29 1.05 -16.54
N VAL A 237 27.47 0.69 -17.02
CA VAL A 237 27.89 -0.71 -17.10
C VAL A 237 28.17 -1.22 -15.69
N LYS A 238 27.39 -2.18 -15.22
CA LYS A 238 27.54 -2.77 -13.89
C LYS A 238 28.53 -3.93 -13.90
N GLN A 239 28.48 -4.75 -14.95
CA GLN A 239 29.33 -5.91 -15.11
C GLN A 239 29.51 -6.22 -16.59
N TRP A 240 30.72 -6.61 -16.99
CA TRP A 240 31.01 -7.05 -18.36
C TRP A 240 31.97 -8.23 -18.34
N ASN A 241 31.68 -9.27 -19.11
CA ASN A 241 32.58 -10.39 -19.35
C ASN A 241 33.07 -10.33 -20.80
N LYS A 242 34.35 -9.95 -20.98
CA LYS A 242 34.98 -9.80 -22.31
C LYS A 242 35.07 -11.13 -23.06
N GLU A 243 35.35 -12.23 -22.38
CA GLU A 243 35.48 -13.55 -22.99
C GLU A 243 34.15 -14.11 -23.49
N ARG A 244 33.08 -13.91 -22.71
CA ARG A 244 31.75 -14.40 -23.06
C ARG A 244 30.93 -13.42 -23.88
N GLY A 245 31.40 -12.18 -24.04
CA GLY A 245 30.77 -11.15 -24.87
C GLY A 245 29.42 -10.67 -24.34
N PHE A 246 29.20 -10.68 -23.03
CA PHE A 246 27.95 -10.16 -22.44
C PHE A 246 28.18 -9.51 -21.08
N GLY A 247 27.19 -8.74 -20.65
CA GLY A 247 27.21 -8.08 -19.35
C GLY A 247 25.84 -7.63 -18.90
N PHE A 248 25.85 -6.83 -17.84
CA PHE A 248 24.68 -6.18 -17.27
C PHE A 248 24.94 -4.70 -17.11
N ILE A 249 23.94 -3.91 -17.47
CA ILE A 249 23.95 -2.45 -17.35
C ILE A 249 22.85 -2.04 -16.38
N ARG A 250 23.10 -1.04 -15.56
CA ARG A 250 22.09 -0.49 -14.66
C ARG A 250 21.45 0.71 -15.34
N ARG A 251 20.15 0.60 -15.61
CA ARG A 251 19.35 1.66 -16.23
C ARG A 251 19.29 2.88 -15.32
N LYS A 252 19.40 4.08 -15.88
CA LYS A 252 19.31 5.34 -15.12
C LYS A 252 17.88 5.66 -14.69
N VAL A 253 16.89 5.25 -15.48
CA VAL A 253 15.46 5.57 -15.28
C VAL A 253 14.91 4.86 -14.03
N ASN A 254 14.99 3.54 -13.98
CA ASN A 254 14.36 2.72 -12.93
C ASN A 254 15.35 1.98 -12.03
N GLY A 255 16.67 2.09 -12.31
CA GLY A 255 17.71 1.43 -11.54
C GLY A 255 17.78 -0.09 -11.70
N THR A 256 17.01 -0.69 -12.62
CA THR A 256 17.05 -2.15 -12.85
C THR A 256 18.26 -2.54 -13.69
N ASP A 257 18.73 -3.78 -13.49
CA ASP A 257 19.77 -4.36 -14.34
C ASP A 257 19.14 -4.85 -15.65
N LEU A 258 19.76 -4.50 -16.77
CA LEU A 258 19.38 -4.91 -18.12
C LEU A 258 20.53 -5.70 -18.75
N PHE A 259 20.20 -6.81 -19.41
CA PHE A 259 21.19 -7.63 -20.10
C PHE A 259 21.71 -6.92 -21.35
N VAL A 260 23.01 -7.03 -21.63
CA VAL A 260 23.62 -6.50 -22.85
C VAL A 260 24.57 -7.53 -23.46
N HIS A 261 24.54 -7.65 -24.79
CA HIS A 261 25.41 -8.55 -25.54
C HIS A 261 26.35 -7.76 -26.45
N VAL A 262 27.52 -8.32 -26.77
CA VAL A 262 28.53 -7.71 -27.67
C VAL A 262 27.96 -7.39 -29.05
N LYS A 263 27.02 -8.21 -29.52
CA LYS A 263 26.30 -8.01 -30.79
C LYS A 263 25.41 -6.75 -30.80
N SER A 264 25.04 -6.24 -29.64
CA SER A 264 24.23 -5.04 -29.49
C SER A 264 25.06 -3.76 -29.51
N LEU A 265 26.40 -3.86 -29.39
CA LEU A 265 27.29 -2.71 -29.38
C LEU A 265 27.43 -2.12 -30.79
N LYS A 266 27.43 -0.79 -30.87
CA LYS A 266 27.57 -0.01 -32.11
C LYS A 266 28.89 0.77 -32.11
N ASP A 267 29.14 1.50 -33.18
CA ASP A 267 30.35 2.34 -33.38
C ASP A 267 31.68 1.59 -33.26
N GLY A 268 31.69 0.30 -33.65
CA GLY A 268 32.89 -0.53 -33.60
C GLY A 268 33.35 -0.91 -32.19
N VAL A 269 32.54 -0.64 -31.17
CA VAL A 269 32.85 -1.00 -29.78
C VAL A 269 32.72 -2.51 -29.60
N GLN A 270 33.79 -3.16 -29.14
CA GLN A 270 33.84 -4.61 -28.96
C GLN A 270 33.72 -5.05 -27.50
N SER A 271 33.92 -4.13 -26.56
CA SER A 271 33.82 -4.41 -25.13
C SER A 271 33.42 -3.18 -24.36
N LEU A 272 32.78 -3.40 -23.22
CA LEU A 272 32.42 -2.35 -22.27
C LEU A 272 33.30 -2.43 -21.02
N GLU A 273 33.47 -1.30 -20.34
CA GLU A 273 34.16 -1.22 -19.06
C GLU A 273 33.20 -0.94 -17.92
N ILE A 274 33.45 -1.52 -16.74
CA ILE A 274 32.59 -1.32 -15.57
C ILE A 274 32.62 0.15 -15.17
N GLY A 275 31.45 0.73 -14.93
CA GLY A 275 31.25 2.16 -14.61
C GLY A 275 31.07 3.06 -15.83
N GLN A 276 31.25 2.54 -17.05
CA GLN A 276 31.11 3.34 -18.27
C GLN A 276 29.66 3.75 -18.52
N GLN A 277 29.46 4.99 -18.98
CA GLN A 277 28.15 5.51 -19.36
C GLN A 277 27.82 5.19 -20.81
N ILE A 278 26.63 4.68 -21.04
CA ILE A 278 26.17 4.22 -22.35
C ILE A 278 24.74 4.68 -22.61
N GLN A 279 24.41 4.76 -23.89
CA GLN A 279 23.04 4.94 -24.38
C GLN A 279 22.62 3.66 -25.11
N PHE A 280 21.36 3.25 -24.97
CA PHE A 280 20.85 2.01 -25.55
C PHE A 280 19.34 2.06 -25.73
N ARG A 281 18.79 1.15 -26.52
CA ARG A 281 17.34 0.90 -26.62
C ARG A 281 16.97 -0.39 -25.90
N ILE A 282 15.69 -0.53 -25.55
CA ILE A 282 15.18 -1.76 -24.95
C ILE A 282 14.59 -2.64 -26.05
N GLY A 283 15.21 -3.79 -26.27
CA GLY A 283 14.68 -4.89 -27.06
C GLY A 283 14.11 -5.99 -26.18
N LYS A 284 13.43 -6.94 -26.83
CA LYS A 284 13.01 -8.21 -26.20
C LYS A 284 13.61 -9.37 -26.97
N ASN A 285 14.16 -10.33 -26.25
CA ASN A 285 14.61 -11.61 -26.75
C ASN A 285 13.85 -12.75 -26.05
N GLU A 286 14.15 -14.00 -26.41
CA GLU A 286 13.54 -15.20 -25.81
C GLU A 286 13.78 -15.34 -24.30
N LYS A 287 14.79 -14.64 -23.76
CA LYS A 287 15.20 -14.68 -22.34
C LYS A 287 14.69 -13.49 -21.53
N GLY A 288 14.06 -12.50 -22.16
CA GLY A 288 13.54 -11.29 -21.51
C GLY A 288 13.94 -10.00 -22.22
N GLU A 289 14.02 -8.92 -21.46
CA GLU A 289 14.43 -7.60 -21.98
C GLU A 289 15.95 -7.51 -22.10
N GLU A 290 16.44 -6.90 -23.18
CA GLU A 290 17.85 -6.68 -23.43
C GLU A 290 18.13 -5.27 -23.97
N ALA A 291 19.37 -4.83 -23.81
CA ALA A 291 19.86 -3.61 -24.43
C ALA A 291 20.22 -3.88 -25.90
N THR A 292 19.63 -3.09 -26.80
CA THR A 292 19.93 -3.08 -28.24
C THR A 292 20.49 -1.72 -28.62
N ASP A 293 21.24 -1.65 -29.72
CA ASP A 293 21.82 -0.41 -30.26
C ASP A 293 22.54 0.44 -29.20
N VAL A 294 23.57 -0.17 -28.62
CA VAL A 294 24.33 0.40 -27.50
C VAL A 294 25.46 1.27 -28.03
N TYR A 295 25.47 2.53 -27.61
CA TYR A 295 26.47 3.55 -27.94
C TYR A 295 27.19 4.01 -26.68
N LEU A 296 28.48 4.31 -26.79
CA LEU A 296 29.20 4.96 -25.69
C LEU A 296 28.80 6.43 -25.63
N THR A 297 28.54 6.94 -24.42
CA THR A 297 28.31 8.37 -24.26
C THR A 297 29.66 9.09 -24.37
N LYS A 298 29.79 10.02 -25.31
CA LYS A 298 31.00 10.88 -25.37
C LYS A 298 30.96 11.82 -24.17
N ASN A 299 31.99 11.77 -23.34
CA ASN A 299 32.23 12.83 -22.37
C ASN A 299 32.81 14.01 -23.15
N GLU A 300 32.01 15.08 -23.31
CA GLU A 300 32.54 16.40 -23.67
C GLU A 300 33.28 17.04 -22.48
#